data_AF-A0A3B3DC79-F1
#
_entry.id   AF-A0A3B3DC79-F1
#
_cell.length_a   1.000
_cell.length_b   1.000
_cell.length_c   1.000
_cell.angle_alpha   90.00
_cell.angle_beta   90.00
_cell.angle_gamma   90.00
#
_symmetry.space_group_name_H-M   'P 1'
#
loop_
_entity.id
_entity.type
_entity.pdbx_description
1 polymer ?
#
loop_
_entity_poly.entity_id
_entity_poly.type
_entity_poly.pdbx_seq_one_letter_code
_entity_poly.pdbx_strand_id
1 'polypeptide(L)'
;VVALYDWLAFYHKEYKTVGTVTGRFYDESGKPTKALLQARAALAEGQRIKAQSEAEKARYPACNSEWSAARGGRVWCSSKRWAEYLTASYPDIAHPCKEMLFIS
;
A
#
# COMPACT_ATOMS: atom_id res chain seq x y z
N VAL A 1 3.01 -9.59 1.56
CA VAL A 1 1.90 -10.56 1.65
C VAL A 1 0.95 -10.47 0.45
N VAL A 2 0.44 -9.27 0.10
CA VAL A 2 -0.48 -9.09 -1.05
C VAL A 2 0.09 -9.64 -2.38
N ALA A 3 1.33 -9.27 -2.75
CA ALA A 3 1.94 -9.75 -3.98
C ALA A 3 2.09 -11.29 -4.06
N LEU A 4 2.35 -11.96 -2.93
CA LEU A 4 2.43 -13.43 -2.89
C LEU A 4 1.08 -14.07 -3.22
N TYR A 5 -0.01 -13.41 -2.82
CA TYR A 5 -1.36 -13.83 -3.16
C TYR A 5 -1.71 -13.57 -4.62
N ASP A 6 -1.21 -12.49 -5.22
CA ASP A 6 -1.37 -12.24 -6.65
C ASP A 6 -0.71 -13.37 -7.47
N TRP A 7 0.49 -13.83 -7.06
CA TRP A 7 1.13 -15.01 -7.64
C TRP A 7 0.29 -16.28 -7.44
N LEU A 8 -0.22 -16.53 -6.23
CA LEU A 8 -1.07 -17.68 -5.97
C LEU A 8 -2.34 -17.67 -6.84
N ALA A 9 -2.98 -16.51 -6.99
CA ALA A 9 -4.16 -16.34 -7.84
C ALA A 9 -3.83 -16.57 -9.32
N PHE A 10 -2.69 -16.06 -9.79
CA PHE A 10 -2.17 -16.36 -11.12
C PHE A 10 -2.02 -17.86 -11.35
N TYR A 11 -1.33 -18.59 -10.46
CA TYR A 11 -1.13 -20.04 -10.64
C TYR A 11 -2.45 -20.83 -10.59
N HIS A 12 -3.41 -20.45 -9.74
CA HIS A 12 -4.74 -21.07 -9.74
C HIS A 12 -5.53 -20.80 -11.02
N LYS A 13 -5.32 -19.66 -11.66
CA LYS A 13 -5.98 -19.29 -12.91
C LYS A 13 -5.34 -20.01 -14.12
N GLU A 14 -4.01 -20.03 -14.18
CA GLU A 14 -3.28 -20.52 -15.34
C GLU A 14 -3.03 -22.04 -15.31
N TYR A 15 -3.13 -22.69 -14.15
CA TYR A 15 -2.85 -24.13 -13.99
C TYR A 15 -3.99 -24.85 -13.27
N LYS A 16 -4.27 -26.07 -13.74
CA LYS A 16 -5.21 -26.98 -13.06
C LYS A 16 -4.66 -27.36 -11.70
N THR A 17 -5.41 -27.05 -10.64
CA THR A 17 -5.06 -27.46 -9.27
C THR A 17 -5.28 -28.97 -9.13
N VAL A 18 -4.25 -29.70 -8.68
CA VAL A 18 -4.28 -31.17 -8.53
C VAL A 18 -4.32 -31.65 -7.08
N GLY A 19 -4.14 -30.76 -6.12
CA GLY A 19 -4.15 -31.10 -4.69
C GLY A 19 -3.46 -30.05 -3.83
N THR A 20 -3.20 -30.43 -2.57
CA THR A 20 -2.42 -29.62 -1.63
C THR A 20 -1.12 -30.34 -1.28
N VAL A 21 -0.11 -29.58 -0.86
CA VAL A 21 1.18 -30.12 -0.45
C VAL A 21 1.24 -30.14 1.08
N THR A 22 1.41 -31.34 1.65
CA THR A 22 1.62 -31.52 3.09
C THR A 22 2.88 -30.77 3.55
N GLY A 23 2.75 -30.02 4.65
CA GLY A 23 3.83 -29.24 5.23
C GLY A 23 3.31 -28.00 5.96
N ARG A 24 3.95 -26.84 5.72
CA ARG A 24 3.71 -25.62 6.50
C ARG A 24 2.25 -25.15 6.47
N PHE A 25 1.56 -25.29 5.34
CA PHE A 25 0.23 -24.71 5.12
C PHE A 25 -0.92 -25.72 5.16
N TYR A 26 -0.64 -26.99 4.87
CA TYR A 26 -1.62 -28.08 4.88
C TYR A 26 -1.04 -29.29 5.59
N ASP A 27 -1.84 -30.00 6.38
CA ASP A 27 -1.43 -31.23 7.06
C ASP A 27 -1.55 -32.48 6.15
N GLU A 28 -1.25 -33.66 6.69
CA GLU A 28 -1.35 -34.94 5.99
C GLU A 28 -2.77 -35.27 5.51
N SER A 29 -3.80 -34.71 6.17
CA SER A 29 -5.19 -34.84 5.75
C SER A 29 -5.64 -33.76 4.75
N GLY A 30 -4.72 -32.88 4.33
CA GLY A 30 -4.99 -31.75 3.46
C GLY A 30 -5.73 -30.60 4.16
N LYS A 31 -5.81 -30.59 5.49
CA LYS A 31 -6.49 -29.52 6.23
C LYS A 31 -5.57 -28.31 6.43
N PRO A 32 -6.12 -27.08 6.42
CA PRO A 32 -5.36 -25.87 6.73
C PRO A 32 -4.68 -25.93 8.09
N THR A 33 -3.40 -25.57 8.14
CA THR A 33 -2.68 -25.36 9.40
C THR A 33 -2.94 -23.96 9.96
N LYS A 34 -2.58 -23.73 11.22
CA LYS A 34 -2.59 -22.38 11.83
C LYS A 34 -1.77 -21.36 11.02
N ALA A 35 -0.66 -21.78 10.41
CA ALA A 35 0.17 -20.89 9.59
C ALA A 35 -0.56 -20.40 8.33
N LEU A 36 -1.37 -21.25 7.69
CA LEU A 36 -2.19 -20.83 6.55
C LEU A 36 -3.28 -19.84 6.98
N LEU A 37 -3.90 -20.06 8.14
CA LEU A 37 -4.89 -19.13 8.68
C LEU A 37 -4.26 -17.75 8.98
N GLN A 38 -3.07 -17.73 9.58
CA GLN A 38 -2.33 -16.48 9.83
C GLN A 38 -1.93 -15.78 8.53
N ALA A 39 -1.47 -16.52 7.52
CA ALA A 39 -1.15 -15.95 6.22
C ALA A 39 -2.38 -15.33 5.53
N ARG A 40 -3.54 -15.98 5.62
CA ARG A 40 -4.83 -15.46 5.13
C ARG A 40 -5.25 -14.19 5.86
N ALA A 41 -5.11 -14.15 7.20
CA ALA A 41 -5.41 -12.96 7.98
C ALA A 41 -4.47 -11.79 7.61
N ALA A 42 -3.17 -12.06 7.46
CA ALA A 42 -2.20 -11.06 7.04
C ALA A 42 -2.46 -10.53 5.61
N LEU A 43 -3.03 -11.36 4.73
CA LEU A 43 -3.50 -10.88 3.42
C LEU A 43 -4.63 -9.88 3.57
N ALA A 44 -5.69 -10.24 4.31
CA ALA A 44 -6.85 -9.38 4.48
C ALA A 44 -6.45 -8.00 5.03
N GLU A 45 -5.58 -7.99 6.04
CA GLU A 45 -5.04 -6.74 6.57
C GLU A 45 -4.17 -5.99 5.55
N GLY A 46 -3.32 -6.71 4.81
CA GLY A 46 -2.51 -6.12 3.75
C GLY A 46 -3.36 -5.47 2.64
N GLN A 47 -4.50 -6.06 2.28
CA GLN A 47 -5.43 -5.49 1.31
C GLN A 47 -6.10 -4.23 1.87
N ARG A 48 -6.50 -4.23 3.14
CA ARG A 48 -7.07 -3.07 3.83
C ARG A 48 -6.07 -1.90 3.84
N ILE A 49 -4.83 -2.16 4.23
CA ILE A 49 -3.75 -1.15 4.24
C ILE A 49 -3.46 -0.62 2.83
N LYS A 50 -3.42 -1.51 1.82
CA LYS A 50 -3.21 -1.11 0.43
C LYS A 50 -4.31 -0.16 -0.06
N ALA A 51 -5.58 -0.50 0.17
CA ALA A 51 -6.71 0.35 -0.20
C ALA A 51 -6.67 1.70 0.54
N GLN A 52 -6.33 1.71 1.83
CA GLN A 52 -6.14 2.95 2.60
C GLN A 52 -5.01 3.81 2.01
N SER A 53 -3.87 3.21 1.68
CA SER A 53 -2.74 3.91 1.04
C SER A 53 -3.09 4.46 -0.34
N GLU A 54 -3.88 3.74 -1.14
CA GLU A 54 -4.34 4.20 -2.45
C GLU A 54 -5.32 5.38 -2.31
N ALA A 55 -6.24 5.34 -1.35
CA ALA A 55 -7.12 6.46 -1.04
C ALA A 55 -6.34 7.70 -0.56
N GLU A 56 -5.30 7.50 0.25
CA GLU A 56 -4.42 8.57 0.70
C GLU A 56 -3.60 9.17 -0.46
N LYS A 57 -3.04 8.32 -1.32
CA LYS A 57 -2.33 8.76 -2.55
C LYS A 57 -3.24 9.51 -3.52
N ALA A 58 -4.53 9.21 -3.54
CA ALA A 58 -5.50 9.98 -4.33
C ALA A 58 -5.77 11.36 -3.72
N ARG A 59 -5.65 11.50 -2.40
CA ARG A 59 -5.88 12.75 -1.66
C ARG A 59 -4.68 13.69 -1.68
N TYR A 60 -3.46 13.17 -1.57
CA TYR A 60 -2.24 13.97 -1.45
C TYR A 60 -1.38 13.93 -2.72
N PRO A 61 -0.70 15.03 -3.08
CA PRO A 61 0.18 15.03 -4.24
C PRO A 61 1.37 14.09 -4.01
N ALA A 62 1.89 13.51 -5.09
CA ALA A 62 3.15 12.78 -5.03
C ALA A 62 4.27 13.73 -4.59
N CYS A 63 4.96 13.39 -3.50
CA CYS A 63 6.09 14.12 -2.93
C CYS A 63 7.37 13.29 -3.00
N ASN A 64 8.49 13.95 -3.24
CA ASN A 64 9.82 13.38 -3.16
C ASN A 64 10.53 13.93 -1.92
N SER A 65 11.50 13.18 -1.41
CA SER A 65 12.43 13.64 -0.40
C SER A 65 13.87 13.38 -0.85
N GLU A 66 14.78 14.29 -0.53
CA GLU A 66 16.21 14.20 -0.78
C GLU A 66 16.95 14.52 0.52
N TRP A 67 18.08 13.86 0.76
CA TRP A 67 19.01 14.26 1.81
C TRP A 67 20.43 14.31 1.27
N SER A 68 21.20 15.31 1.69
CA SER A 68 22.65 15.34 1.48
C SER A 68 23.34 15.97 2.69
N ALA A 69 24.59 15.57 2.95
CA ALA A 69 25.36 16.12 4.07
C ALA A 69 25.53 17.64 3.98
N ALA A 70 25.64 18.19 2.76
CA ALA A 70 25.86 19.62 2.54
C ALA A 70 24.57 20.48 2.65
N ARG A 71 23.40 19.92 2.29
CA ARG A 71 22.13 20.69 2.21
C ARG A 71 21.07 20.25 3.21
N GLY A 72 21.33 19.19 3.97
CA GLY A 72 20.32 18.56 4.83
C GLY A 72 19.20 17.90 4.01
N GLY A 73 18.05 17.72 4.64
CA GLY A 73 16.86 17.12 4.04
C GLY A 73 15.96 18.14 3.34
N ARG A 74 15.42 17.79 2.17
CA ARG A 74 14.42 18.58 1.43
C ARG A 74 13.27 17.70 0.97
N VAL A 75 12.06 18.24 1.01
CA VAL A 75 10.84 17.63 0.45
C VAL A 75 10.23 18.54 -0.61
N TRP A 76 9.69 17.98 -1.69
CA TRP A 76 8.94 18.73 -2.70
C TRP A 76 7.84 17.87 -3.32
N CYS A 77 6.69 18.48 -3.63
CA CYS A 77 5.52 17.78 -4.16
C CYS A 77 5.18 18.26 -5.57
N SER A 78 4.61 17.37 -6.40
CA SER A 78 4.18 17.70 -7.76
C SER A 78 2.93 18.58 -7.79
N SER A 79 2.94 19.61 -8.65
CA SER A 79 1.96 20.71 -8.59
C SER A 79 0.64 20.44 -9.33
N LYS A 80 0.57 19.42 -10.19
CA LYS A 80 -0.38 19.41 -11.33
C LYS A 80 -1.84 19.04 -11.05
N ARG A 81 -2.19 18.45 -9.91
CA ARG A 81 -3.61 18.15 -9.56
C ARG A 81 -4.10 18.79 -8.28
N TRP A 82 -3.16 19.23 -7.46
CA TRP A 82 -3.41 19.64 -6.10
C TRP A 82 -3.82 21.12 -6.03
N ALA A 83 -3.26 21.95 -6.90
CA ALA A 83 -3.60 23.37 -7.01
C ALA A 83 -5.09 23.53 -7.38
N GLU A 84 -5.59 22.76 -8.34
CA GLU A 84 -7.00 22.82 -8.77
C GLU A 84 -7.98 22.37 -7.66
N TYR A 85 -7.68 21.27 -6.95
CA TYR A 85 -8.52 20.76 -5.85
C TYR A 85 -8.63 21.74 -4.67
N LEU A 86 -7.51 22.35 -4.28
CA LEU A 86 -7.50 23.34 -3.21
C LEU A 86 -8.18 24.64 -3.58
N THR A 87 -7.96 25.13 -4.81
CA THR A 87 -8.60 26.38 -5.25
C THR A 87 -10.12 26.22 -5.27
N ALA A 88 -10.61 25.00 -5.56
CA ALA A 88 -12.04 24.65 -5.50
C ALA A 88 -12.59 24.46 -4.07
N SER A 89 -11.79 23.92 -3.14
CA SER A 89 -12.26 23.55 -1.79
C SER A 89 -11.97 24.61 -0.71
N TYR A 90 -10.94 25.44 -0.91
CA TYR A 90 -10.44 26.44 0.02
C TYR A 90 -9.87 27.65 -0.75
N PRO A 91 -10.71 28.51 -1.33
CA PRO A 91 -10.29 29.60 -2.21
C PRO A 91 -9.37 30.64 -1.55
N ASP A 92 -9.41 30.74 -0.21
CA ASP A 92 -8.64 31.74 0.57
C ASP A 92 -7.29 31.23 1.09
N ILE A 93 -6.95 29.96 0.92
CA ILE A 93 -5.68 29.41 1.44
C ILE A 93 -4.60 29.48 0.35
N ALA A 94 -3.92 30.63 0.29
CA ALA A 94 -2.70 30.77 -0.50
C ALA A 94 -1.59 29.86 0.06
N HIS A 95 -1.30 28.77 -0.65
CA HIS A 95 -0.18 27.82 -0.44
C HIS A 95 -0.30 26.79 0.71
N PRO A 96 -1.12 25.75 0.58
CA PRO A 96 -1.27 24.76 1.65
C PRO A 96 -0.10 23.74 1.72
N CYS A 97 0.91 23.83 0.83
CA CYS A 97 2.03 22.87 0.78
C CYS A 97 3.18 23.25 1.70
N LYS A 98 3.12 24.38 2.42
CA LYS A 98 4.25 24.85 3.23
C LYS A 98 4.24 24.31 4.66
N GLU A 99 3.11 23.79 5.14
CA GLU A 99 2.95 23.40 6.55
C GLU A 99 2.18 22.09 6.70
N MET A 100 2.66 21.02 6.06
CA MET A 100 2.38 19.68 6.59
C MET A 100 3.34 19.49 7.77
N LEU A 101 2.96 20.04 8.94
CA LEU A 101 3.67 19.86 10.20
C LEU A 101 3.99 18.38 10.38
N PHE A 102 5.28 18.08 10.57
CA PHE A 102 5.72 16.81 11.12
C PHE A 102 5.01 16.63 12.47
N ILE A 103 4.14 15.63 12.57
CA ILE A 103 3.70 15.12 13.87
C ILE A 103 4.92 14.40 14.44
N SER A 104 5.55 15.04 15.44
CA SER A 104 6.56 14.46 16.33
C SER A 104 5.93 13.48 17.31
#